data_AF-D8S4C2-F1
#
_entry.id   AF-D8S4C2-F1
#
_cell.length_a   1.000
_cell.length_b   1.000
_cell.length_c   1.000
_cell.angle_alpha   90.00
_cell.angle_beta   90.00
_cell.angle_gamma   90.00
#
_symmetry.space_group_name_H-M   'P 1'
#
loop_
_entity.id
_entity.type
_entity.pdbx_description
1 polymer ?
#
loop_
_entity_poly.entity_id
_entity_poly.type
_entity_poly.pdbx_seq_one_letter_code
_entity_poly.pdbx_strand_id
1 'polypeptide(L)'
;HCKLGSLPHISLHKLSKRYGDVMLLKLGSVPTVIISSERAARDIFKRHGLDFASKAPPMCGKYFGNDYNGLVFSQYTPEVKLYRKLINTHLLSPTKLKAYDGIRCEEQRRLARSVSDE
;
A
#
# COMPACT_ATOMS: atom_id res chain seq x y z
N HIS A 1 -20.08 -8.76 15.66
CA HIS A 1 -18.96 -8.89 14.71
C HIS A 1 -19.20 -8.03 13.49
N CYS A 2 -18.30 -7.09 13.17
CA CYS A 2 -18.37 -6.33 11.92
C CYS A 2 -18.02 -7.29 10.76
N LYS A 3 -19.03 -7.84 10.09
CA LYS A 3 -18.83 -8.70 8.92
C LYS A 3 -18.58 -7.80 7.70
N LEU A 4 -17.33 -7.76 7.25
CA LEU A 4 -16.99 -7.18 5.96
C LEU A 4 -17.42 -8.17 4.86
N GLY A 5 -17.96 -7.66 3.75
CA GLY A 5 -18.32 -8.49 2.60
C GLY A 5 -17.09 -8.96 1.82
N SER A 6 -17.31 -9.60 0.67
CA SER A 6 -16.25 -10.00 -0.27
C SER A 6 -15.40 -8.82 -0.74
N LEU A 7 -15.98 -7.61 -0.75
CA LEU A 7 -15.31 -6.36 -1.07
C LEU A 7 -15.24 -5.49 0.19
N PRO A 8 -14.24 -5.70 1.07
CA PRO A 8 -14.17 -5.03 2.36
C PRO A 8 -14.10 -3.50 2.25
N HIS A 9 -13.42 -2.96 1.23
CA HIS A 9 -13.33 -1.52 1.00
C HIS A 9 -14.70 -0.87 0.72
N ILE A 10 -15.62 -1.57 0.05
CA ILE A 10 -16.99 -1.09 -0.18
C ILE A 10 -17.79 -1.12 1.12
N SER A 11 -17.68 -2.21 1.89
CA SER A 11 -18.33 -2.31 3.20
C SER A 11 -17.87 -1.20 4.15
N LEU A 12 -16.56 -0.92 4.19
CA LEU A 12 -15.98 0.16 5.00
C LEU A 12 -16.50 1.54 4.55
N HIS A 13 -16.59 1.79 3.25
CA HIS A 13 -17.16 3.05 2.75
C HIS A 13 -18.63 3.22 3.16
N LYS A 14 -19.45 2.17 3.06
CA LYS A 14 -20.85 2.21 3.51
C LYS A 14 -20.96 2.49 5.01
N LEU A 15 -20.05 1.93 5.81
CA LEU A 15 -19.98 2.21 7.24
C LEU A 15 -19.57 3.67 7.52
N SER A 16 -18.64 4.24 6.77
CA SER A 16 -18.23 5.63 6.96
C SER A 16 -19.38 6.61 6.70
N LYS A 17 -20.27 6.30 5.75
CA LYS A 17 -21.50 7.09 5.52
C LYS A 17 -22.46 7.09 6.70
N ARG A 18 -22.40 6.07 7.57
CA ARG A 18 -23.27 5.95 8.75
C ARG A 18 -22.61 6.46 10.04
N TYR A 19 -21.32 6.20 10.22
CA TYR A 19 -20.60 6.45 11.47
C TYR A 19 -19.61 7.62 11.39
N GLY A 20 -19.40 8.20 10.21
CA GLY A 20 -18.47 9.29 9.97
C GLY A 20 -17.18 8.84 9.29
N ASP A 21 -16.43 9.82 8.79
CA ASP A 21 -15.23 9.60 7.97
C ASP A 21 -14.00 9.10 8.75
N VAL A 22 -14.06 9.17 10.08
CA VAL A 22 -13.06 8.61 10.99
C VAL A 22 -13.80 7.74 12.00
N MET A 23 -13.56 6.43 11.93
CA MET A 23 -14.28 5.45 12.76
C MET A 23 -13.32 4.39 13.30
N LEU A 24 -13.55 3.94 14.55
CA LEU A 24 -12.81 2.85 15.15
C LEU A 24 -13.59 1.54 14.98
N LEU A 25 -13.00 0.58 14.30
CA LEU A 25 -13.55 -0.77 14.13
C LEU A 25 -12.60 -1.81 14.71
N LYS A 26 -13.13 -2.95 15.14
CA LYS A 26 -12.31 -4.10 15.53
C LYS A 26 -12.25 -5.10 14.37
N LEU A 27 -11.10 -5.18 13.70
CA LEU A 27 -10.84 -6.12 12.61
C LEU A 27 -10.25 -7.41 13.20
N GLY A 28 -11.12 -8.41 13.40
CA GLY A 28 -10.78 -9.59 14.17
C GLY A 28 -10.51 -9.23 15.64
N SER A 29 -9.26 -9.40 16.08
CA SER A 29 -8.80 -9.02 17.42
C SER A 29 -8.14 -7.64 17.48
N VAL A 30 -7.87 -7.01 16.33
CA VAL A 30 -7.07 -5.78 16.24
C VAL A 30 -7.98 -4.55 16.16
N PRO A 31 -7.90 -3.60 17.11
CA PRO A 31 -8.57 -2.32 16.97
C PRO A 31 -7.91 -1.53 15.81
N THR A 32 -8.72 -0.96 14.93
CA THR A 32 -8.26 -0.30 13.71
C THR A 32 -9.07 0.96 13.46
N VAL A 33 -8.36 2.08 13.36
CA VAL A 33 -8.96 3.35 12.92
C VAL A 33 -9.05 3.34 11.39
N ILE A 34 -10.25 3.56 10.88
CA ILE A 34 -10.54 3.64 9.46
C ILE A 34 -10.72 5.11 9.08
N ILE A 35 -10.00 5.51 8.03
CA ILE A 35 -10.02 6.87 7.48
C ILE A 35 -10.68 6.80 6.10
N SER A 36 -11.77 7.53 5.90
CA SER A 36 -12.61 7.44 4.70
C SER A 36 -12.89 8.79 4.02
N SER A 37 -12.17 9.85 4.40
CA SER A 37 -12.21 11.14 3.71
C SER A 37 -10.82 11.66 3.32
N GLU A 38 -10.79 12.43 2.24
CA GLU A 38 -9.59 13.10 1.76
C GLU A 38 -9.00 14.04 2.82
N ARG A 39 -9.85 14.81 3.52
CA ARG A 39 -9.40 15.76 4.55
C ARG A 39 -8.67 15.03 5.68
N ALA A 40 -9.26 13.96 6.22
CA ALA A 40 -8.65 13.18 7.29
C ALA A 40 -7.38 12.45 6.82
N ALA A 41 -7.40 11.88 5.62
CA ALA A 41 -6.22 11.23 5.04
C ALA A 41 -5.07 12.23 4.82
N ARG A 42 -5.37 13.43 4.31
CA ARG A 42 -4.36 14.49 4.14
C ARG A 42 -3.76 14.94 5.47
N ASP A 43 -4.58 15.11 6.50
CA ASP A 43 -4.08 15.51 7.82
C ASP A 43 -3.12 14.44 8.38
N ILE A 44 -3.47 13.16 8.26
CA ILE A 44 -2.61 12.05 8.69
C ILE A 44 -1.33 11.97 7.86
N PHE A 45 -1.42 11.91 6.53
CA PHE A 45 -0.26 11.65 5.68
C PHE A 45 0.64 12.87 5.43
N LYS A 46 0.10 14.10 5.48
CA LYS A 46 0.91 15.31 5.30
C LYS A 46 1.38 15.92 6.61
N ARG A 47 0.51 16.06 7.62
CA ARG A 47 0.89 16.72 8.88
C ARG A 47 1.55 15.73 9.85
N HIS A 48 1.02 14.52 9.92
CA HIS A 48 1.50 13.46 10.83
C HIS A 48 2.22 12.33 10.08
N GLY A 49 2.74 12.59 8.89
CA GLY A 49 3.22 11.54 7.98
C GLY A 49 4.32 10.66 8.59
N LEU A 50 5.16 11.22 9.46
CA LEU A 50 6.20 10.47 10.18
C LEU A 50 5.63 9.60 11.30
N ASP A 51 4.65 10.10 12.05
CA ASP A 51 3.97 9.36 13.14
C ASP A 51 3.28 8.10 12.60
N PHE A 52 2.77 8.18 11.36
CA PHE A 52 2.10 7.08 10.65
C PHE A 52 2.96 6.44 9.54
N ALA A 53 4.27 6.71 9.51
CA ALA A 53 5.16 6.18 8.47
C ALA A 53 5.43 4.67 8.63
N SER A 54 5.38 4.18 9.87
CA SER A 54 5.52 2.78 10.21
C SER A 54 4.22 2.01 9.99
N LYS A 55 4.34 0.77 9.50
CA LYS A 55 3.20 -0.13 9.33
C LYS A 55 3.05 -1.05 10.54
N ALA A 56 1.81 -1.37 10.89
CA ALA A 56 1.54 -2.49 11.79
C ALA A 56 2.08 -3.77 11.13
N PRO A 57 2.95 -4.55 11.80
CA PRO A 57 3.62 -5.69 11.20
C PRO A 57 2.62 -6.82 10.90
N PRO A 58 2.36 -7.16 9.63
CA PRO A 58 1.49 -8.29 9.31
C PRO A 58 2.28 -9.60 9.38
N MET A 59 1.60 -10.73 9.62
CA MET A 59 2.25 -12.04 9.64
C MET A 59 3.02 -12.36 8.34
N CYS A 60 2.56 -11.85 7.20
CA CYS A 60 3.28 -12.01 5.93
C CYS A 60 4.64 -11.30 5.93
N GLY A 61 4.82 -10.21 6.69
CA GLY A 61 6.11 -9.55 6.86
C GLY A 61 7.13 -10.44 7.58
N LYS A 62 6.67 -11.29 8.52
CA LYS A 62 7.52 -12.27 9.19
C LYS A 62 8.02 -13.34 8.22
N TYR A 63 7.09 -14.00 7.54
CA TYR A 63 7.40 -15.20 6.74
C TYR A 63 7.87 -14.91 5.32
N PHE A 64 7.35 -13.87 4.68
CA PHE A 64 7.69 -13.51 3.29
C PHE A 64 8.53 -12.23 3.19
N GLY A 65 8.65 -11.47 4.28
CA GLY A 65 9.36 -10.20 4.33
C GLY A 65 10.73 -10.25 5.00
N ASN A 66 11.36 -11.43 5.07
CA ASN A 66 12.64 -11.67 5.75
C ASN A 66 12.62 -11.17 7.21
N ASP A 67 11.63 -11.64 7.99
CA ASP A 67 11.40 -11.20 9.37
C ASP A 67 11.33 -9.67 9.51
N TYR A 68 10.51 -9.05 8.67
CA TYR A 68 10.30 -7.58 8.60
C TYR A 68 11.52 -6.75 8.17
N ASN A 69 12.61 -7.38 7.71
CA ASN A 69 13.79 -6.64 7.24
C ASN A 69 13.68 -6.17 5.78
N GLY A 70 12.61 -6.54 5.06
CA GLY A 70 12.34 -6.03 3.72
C GLY A 70 11.73 -4.62 3.69
N LEU A 71 11.85 -3.91 2.56
CA LEU A 71 11.43 -2.51 2.41
C LEU A 71 9.92 -2.21 2.65
N VAL A 72 9.07 -3.21 2.38
CA VAL A 72 7.61 -3.06 2.34
C VAL A 72 6.99 -3.17 3.74
N PHE A 73 7.49 -4.09 4.57
CA PHE A 73 6.95 -4.41 5.89
C PHE A 73 7.85 -3.99 7.06
N SER A 74 9.03 -3.41 6.77
CA SER A 74 9.92 -2.86 7.79
C SER A 74 9.29 -1.67 8.52
N GLN A 75 9.69 -1.51 9.78
CA GLN A 75 9.46 -0.27 10.52
C GLN A 75 10.16 0.91 9.80
N TYR A 76 9.67 2.12 10.02
CA TYR A 76 10.31 3.30 9.45
C TYR A 76 11.65 3.56 10.16
N THR A 77 12.74 3.39 9.42
CA THR A 77 14.10 3.65 9.89
C THR A 77 14.86 4.56 8.90
N PRO A 78 15.95 5.23 9.32
CA PRO A 78 16.79 6.00 8.41
C PRO A 78 17.32 5.18 7.23
N GLU A 79 17.60 3.90 7.44
CA GLU A 79 18.04 2.96 6.41
C GLU A 79 16.94 2.72 5.36
N VAL A 80 15.72 2.41 5.80
CA VAL A 80 14.56 2.24 4.91
C VAL A 80 14.27 3.53 4.12
N LYS A 81 14.45 4.70 4.75
CA LYS A 81 14.35 6.00 4.07
C LYS A 81 15.41 6.14 2.97
N LEU A 82 16.65 5.73 3.23
CA LEU A 82 17.74 5.76 2.25
C LEU A 82 17.45 4.83 1.07
N TYR A 83 17.05 3.58 1.33
CA TYR A 83 16.70 2.64 0.25
C TYR A 83 15.55 3.15 -0.61
N ARG A 84 14.48 3.70 0.01
CA ARG A 84 13.38 4.32 -0.75
C ARG A 84 13.87 5.45 -1.65
N LYS A 85 14.79 6.29 -1.15
CA LYS A 85 15.40 7.37 -1.95
C LYS A 85 16.19 6.79 -3.14
N LEU A 86 17.04 5.79 -2.90
CA LEU A 86 17.84 5.15 -3.95
C LEU A 86 16.96 4.53 -5.04
N ILE A 87 15.91 3.80 -4.66
CA ILE A 87 14.97 3.19 -5.59
C ILE A 87 14.29 4.26 -6.44
N ASN A 88 13.74 5.30 -5.80
CA ASN A 88 13.04 6.37 -6.52
C ASN A 88 13.95 7.17 -7.44
N THR A 89 15.22 7.38 -7.06
CA THR A 89 16.17 8.17 -7.86
C THR A 89 16.82 7.36 -8.99
N HIS A 90 17.18 6.10 -8.75
CA HIS A 90 18.03 5.34 -9.67
C HIS A 90 17.35 4.17 -10.38
N LEU A 91 16.25 3.64 -9.84
CA LEU A 91 15.52 2.51 -10.45
C LEU A 91 14.20 2.96 -11.07
N LEU A 92 13.44 3.78 -10.35
CA LEU A 92 12.08 4.18 -10.72
C LEU A 92 11.98 5.67 -11.08
N SER A 93 13.10 6.32 -11.42
CA SER A 93 13.06 7.70 -11.88
C SER A 93 12.42 7.82 -13.27
N PRO A 94 11.81 8.96 -13.62
CA PRO A 94 11.15 9.14 -14.92
C PRO A 94 12.05 8.80 -16.12
N THR A 95 13.33 9.17 -16.05
CA THR A 95 14.32 8.85 -17.09
C THR A 95 14.53 7.34 -17.24
N LYS A 96 14.63 6.61 -16.12
CA LYS A 96 14.80 5.16 -16.13
C LYS A 96 13.54 4.44 -16.61
N LEU A 97 12.37 4.89 -16.16
CA LEU A 97 11.09 4.36 -16.62
C LEU A 97 10.90 4.53 -18.13
N LYS A 98 11.36 5.65 -18.71
CA LYS A 98 11.37 5.88 -20.15
C LYS A 98 12.38 4.97 -20.87
N ALA A 99 13.55 4.75 -20.29
CA ALA A 99 14.52 3.81 -20.85
C ALA A 99 14.00 2.35 -20.87
N TYR A 100 13.18 1.96 -19.89
CA TYR A 100 12.55 0.63 -19.81
C TYR A 100 11.25 0.50 -20.64
N ASP A 101 10.87 1.53 -21.38
CA ASP A 101 9.62 1.54 -22.15
C ASP A 101 9.58 0.44 -23.21
N GLY A 102 10.71 0.17 -23.88
CA GLY A 102 10.82 -0.90 -24.88
C GLY A 102 10.48 -2.28 -24.31
N ILE A 103 11.07 -2.63 -23.15
CA ILE A 103 10.82 -3.90 -22.46
C ILE A 103 9.34 -4.01 -22.08
N ARG A 104 8.75 -2.95 -21.51
CA ARG A 104 7.33 -2.93 -21.15
C ARG A 104 6.43 -3.18 -22.37
N CYS A 105 6.71 -2.53 -23.50
CA CYS A 105 5.92 -2.72 -24.72
C CYS A 105 6.09 -4.13 -25.30
N GLU A 106 7.27 -4.73 -25.21
CA GLU A 106 7.50 -6.11 -25.62
C GLU A 106 6.68 -7.09 -24.77
N GLU A 107 6.76 -6.98 -23.45
CA GLU A 107 6.02 -7.81 -22.49
C GLU A 107 4.50 -7.67 -22.66
N GLN A 108 4.01 -6.47 -22.93
CA GLN A 108 2.60 -6.24 -23.26
C GLN A 108 2.17 -6.97 -24.53
N ARG A 109 2.99 -6.95 -25.59
CA ARG A 109 2.69 -7.69 -26.84
C ARG A 109 2.74 -9.19 -26.61
N ARG A 110 3.69 -9.67 -25.83
CA ARG A 110 3.82 -11.09 -25.48
C ARG A 110 2.57 -11.58 -24.74
N LEU A 111 2.11 -10.82 -23.75
CA LEU A 111 0.88 -11.12 -23.02
C LEU A 111 -0.34 -11.12 -23.96
N ALA A 112 -0.47 -10.11 -24.84
CA ALA A 112 -1.59 -10.02 -25.78
C ALA A 112 -1.64 -11.24 -26.73
N ARG A 113 -0.49 -11.71 -27.22
CA ARG A 113 -0.41 -12.94 -28.04
C ARG A 113 -0.84 -14.16 -27.23
N SER A 114 -0.32 -14.34 -26.01
CA SER A 114 -0.67 -15.51 -25.20
C SER A 114 -2.16 -15.62 -24.86
N VAL A 115 -2.87 -14.50 -24.75
CA VAL A 115 -4.33 -14.50 -24.54
C VAL A 115 -5.11 -14.71 -25.85
N SER A 116 -4.52 -14.41 -27.00
CA SER A 116 -5.16 -14.60 -28.31
C SER A 116 -4.93 -16.00 -28.88
N ASP A 117 -3.88 -16.68 -28.43
CA ASP A 117 -3.54 -18.07 -28.80
C ASP A 117 -4.29 -19.11 -27.91
N GLU A 118 -5.09 -18.65 -26.95
CA GLU A 118 -6.06 -19.42 -26.15
C GLU A 118 -7.48 -19.32 -26.76
#